data_AF-A0A1Y1HZD8-F1
#
_entry.id   AF-A0A1Y1HZD8-F1
#
_cell.length_a   1.000
_cell.length_b   1.000
_cell.length_c   1.000
_cell.angle_alpha   90.00
_cell.angle_beta   90.00
_cell.angle_gamma   90.00
#
_symmetry.space_group_name_H-M   'P 1'
#
loop_
_entity.id
_entity.type
_entity.pdbx_description
1 polymer ?
#
loop_
_entity_poly.entity_id
_entity_poly.type
_entity_poly.pdbx_seq_one_letter_code
_entity_poly.pdbx_strand_id
1 'polypeptide(L)'
;MPGTGRETLSSASLKRRRVQEDEAACAKTLASSQPVTLSQAQVLTAEGELACKRAVDEWQAAAKAFAGLQAEVKRLEGELEKAKQHGEEQDRSFKKERDALTSEMDDVQKSLAAKDESLREAQAAGARKAENGNQFSFVLAGTGQSGSVPRSYLESEPESLLNKMYNGEWDYARDEQGRALVNCHPERWAAILEHLATGTAPTERDQRLLDQARHWNLKRLVHALEALTPGVTVTRQVQESSWGLQAHAS
;
A
#
# COMPACT_ATOMS: atom_id res chain seq x y z
N MET A 1 -3.75 48.69 84.55
CA MET A 1 -2.49 49.36 84.17
C MET A 1 -1.74 49.69 85.45
N PRO A 2 -0.79 48.82 85.84
CA PRO A 2 0.60 49.27 85.90
C PRO A 2 1.57 48.25 85.28
N GLY A 3 2.63 48.79 84.67
CA GLY A 3 3.65 48.03 83.96
C GLY A 3 4.60 47.27 84.88
N THR A 4 4.96 46.07 84.47
CA THR A 4 6.08 45.32 85.03
C THR A 4 7.35 45.73 84.30
N GLY A 5 8.22 46.44 85.02
CA GLY A 5 9.55 46.79 84.59
C GLY A 5 10.35 45.53 84.29
N ARG A 6 10.76 45.38 83.04
CA ARG A 6 11.64 44.31 82.57
C ARG A 6 13.08 44.73 82.91
N GLU A 7 13.55 44.33 84.09
CA GLU A 7 14.97 44.46 84.43
C GLU A 7 15.79 43.63 83.43
N THR A 8 16.46 44.32 82.52
CA THR A 8 17.42 43.72 81.59
C THR A 8 18.72 43.51 82.35
N LEU A 9 18.88 42.31 82.90
CA LEU A 9 20.17 41.86 83.42
C LEU A 9 21.18 41.86 82.27
N SER A 10 22.22 42.70 82.40
CA SER A 10 23.33 42.81 81.45
C SER A 10 23.92 41.43 81.12
N SER A 11 24.28 41.22 79.84
CA SER A 11 24.86 39.97 79.32
C SER A 11 26.08 39.47 80.12
N ALA A 12 26.82 40.39 80.76
CA ALA A 12 27.94 40.08 81.64
C ALA A 12 27.52 39.40 82.96
N SER A 13 26.31 39.67 83.45
CA SER A 13 25.75 39.07 84.68
C SER A 13 25.22 37.66 84.42
N LEU A 14 24.66 37.41 83.23
CA LEU A 14 24.20 36.08 82.80
C LEU A 14 25.36 35.11 82.52
N LYS A 15 26.47 35.60 81.94
CA LYS A 15 27.68 34.78 81.77
C LYS A 15 28.33 34.42 83.10
N ARG A 16 28.42 35.37 84.05
CA ARG A 16 28.93 35.08 85.39
C ARG A 16 28.08 34.06 86.14
N ARG A 17 26.75 34.15 86.03
CA ARG A 17 25.84 33.19 86.67
C ARG A 17 25.97 31.78 86.08
N ARG A 18 26.12 31.64 84.76
CA ARG A 18 26.37 30.33 84.12
C ARG A 18 27.72 29.73 84.51
N VAL A 19 28.79 30.53 84.53
CA VAL A 19 30.10 30.05 85.00
C VAL A 19 30.03 29.63 86.47
N GLN A 20 29.29 30.37 87.31
CA GLN A 20 29.12 30.02 88.71
C GLN A 20 28.22 28.79 88.94
N GLU A 21 27.21 28.57 88.08
CA GLU A 21 26.37 27.37 88.08
C GLU A 21 27.13 26.15 87.55
N ASP A 22 27.99 26.31 86.54
CA ASP A 22 28.86 25.26 86.01
C ASP A 22 30.00 24.91 87.00
N GLU A 23 30.59 25.90 87.68
CA GLU A 23 31.57 25.71 88.76
C GLU A 23 30.93 25.07 89.99
N ALA A 24 29.71 25.47 90.36
CA ALA A 24 28.98 24.86 91.47
C ALA A 24 28.53 23.42 91.14
N ALA A 25 28.14 23.14 89.89
CA ALA A 25 27.85 21.78 89.44
C ALA A 25 29.12 20.91 89.50
N CYS A 26 30.26 21.42 89.01
CA CYS A 26 31.53 20.72 89.04
C CYS A 26 32.01 20.46 90.49
N ALA A 27 31.89 21.45 91.38
CA ALA A 27 32.22 21.30 92.81
C ALA A 27 31.30 20.29 93.52
N LYS A 28 30.02 20.21 93.15
CA LYS A 28 29.08 19.24 93.72
C LYS A 28 29.33 17.82 93.21
N THR A 29 29.80 17.66 91.98
CA THR A 29 30.24 16.36 91.45
C THR A 29 31.54 15.90 92.10
N LEU A 30 32.51 16.81 92.33
CA LEU A 30 33.78 16.50 92.99
C LEU A 30 33.64 16.22 94.50
N ALA A 31 32.70 16.85 95.21
CA ALA A 31 32.47 16.61 96.64
C ALA A 31 31.69 15.31 96.94
N SER A 32 31.07 14.69 95.93
CA SER A 32 30.33 13.43 96.03
C SER A 32 31.13 12.20 95.59
N SER A 33 32.35 12.38 95.08
CA SER A 33 33.20 11.27 94.66
C SER A 33 33.89 10.62 95.85
N GLN A 34 33.39 9.45 96.25
CA GLN A 34 34.14 8.54 97.13
C GLN A 34 35.50 8.21 96.48
N PRO A 35 36.58 8.02 97.25
CA PRO A 35 37.86 7.58 96.70
C PRO A 35 37.65 6.20 96.05
N VAL A 36 37.71 6.17 94.71
CA VAL A 36 37.66 4.92 93.94
C VAL A 36 38.79 4.04 94.45
N THR A 37 38.47 2.86 94.96
CA THR A 37 39.47 1.91 95.43
C THR A 37 40.31 1.44 94.24
N LEU A 38 41.58 1.10 94.47
CA LEU A 38 42.49 0.59 93.44
C LEU A 38 41.89 -0.59 92.64
N SER A 39 41.03 -1.41 93.27
CA SER A 39 40.30 -2.50 92.61
C SER A 39 39.17 -2.02 91.69
N GLN A 40 38.44 -0.96 92.03
CA GLN A 40 37.39 -0.38 91.18
C GLN A 40 38.00 0.36 89.98
N ALA A 41 39.12 1.05 90.17
CA ALA A 41 39.86 1.69 89.07
C ALA A 41 40.34 0.64 88.06
N GLN A 42 40.86 -0.50 88.52
CA GLN A 42 41.29 -1.62 87.67
C GLN A 42 40.16 -2.25 86.87
N VAL A 43 38.98 -2.45 87.50
CA VAL A 43 37.78 -2.98 86.81
C VAL A 43 37.28 -2.00 85.74
N LEU A 44 37.22 -0.70 86.04
CA LEU A 44 36.80 0.32 85.06
C LEU A 44 37.78 0.44 83.88
N THR A 45 39.09 0.28 84.10
CA THR A 45 40.06 0.19 82.99
C THR A 45 39.89 -1.08 82.18
N ALA A 46 39.67 -2.23 82.81
CA ALA A 46 39.47 -3.49 82.09
C ALA A 46 38.16 -3.47 81.26
N GLU A 47 37.08 -2.92 81.81
CA GLU A 47 35.81 -2.71 81.10
C GLU A 47 35.96 -1.71 79.94
N GLY A 48 36.71 -0.62 80.15
CA GLY A 48 37.04 0.36 79.11
C GLY A 48 37.85 -0.23 77.96
N GLU A 49 38.85 -1.06 78.27
CA GLU A 49 39.64 -1.79 77.26
C GLU A 49 38.80 -2.80 76.48
N LEU A 50 37.88 -3.50 77.15
CA LEU A 50 36.96 -4.45 76.52
C LEU A 50 35.94 -3.73 75.62
N ALA A 51 35.42 -2.58 76.05
CA ALA A 51 34.55 -1.72 75.25
C ALA A 51 35.28 -1.17 74.01
N CYS A 52 36.55 -0.75 74.16
CA CYS A 52 37.37 -0.32 73.03
C CYS A 52 37.61 -1.45 72.03
N LYS A 53 37.91 -2.67 72.49
CA LYS A 53 38.07 -3.84 71.60
C LYS A 53 36.78 -4.14 70.83
N ARG A 54 35.63 -4.16 71.50
CA ARG A 54 34.32 -4.35 70.82
C ARG A 54 34.05 -3.27 69.77
N ALA A 55 34.30 -2.01 70.11
CA ALA A 55 34.11 -0.90 69.16
C ALA A 55 35.05 -1.01 67.94
N VAL A 56 36.29 -1.47 68.13
CA VAL A 56 37.22 -1.74 67.03
C VAL A 56 36.74 -2.91 66.17
N ASP A 57 36.28 -4.02 66.78
CA ASP A 57 35.77 -5.18 66.05
C ASP A 57 34.50 -4.84 65.26
N GLU A 58 33.59 -4.05 65.84
CA GLU A 58 32.39 -3.54 65.17
C GLU A 58 32.74 -2.61 64.01
N TRP A 59 33.70 -1.70 64.20
CA TRP A 59 34.17 -0.82 63.12
C TRP A 59 34.84 -1.62 62.00
N GLN A 60 35.63 -2.64 62.31
CA GLN A 60 36.23 -3.54 61.33
C GLN A 60 35.16 -4.36 60.59
N ALA A 61 34.14 -4.84 61.28
CA ALA A 61 33.01 -5.54 60.67
C ALA A 61 32.23 -4.61 59.72
N ALA A 62 31.96 -3.37 60.15
CA ALA A 62 31.31 -2.36 59.32
C ALA A 62 32.14 -1.98 58.09
N ALA A 63 33.47 -1.84 58.24
CA ALA A 63 34.38 -1.55 57.13
C ALA A 63 34.39 -2.69 56.09
N LYS A 64 34.37 -3.96 56.53
CA LYS A 64 34.23 -5.12 55.63
C LYS A 64 32.89 -5.12 54.91
N ALA A 65 31.79 -4.83 55.61
CA ALA A 65 30.47 -4.74 55.02
C ALA A 65 30.39 -3.61 53.97
N PHE A 66 30.96 -2.44 54.27
CA PHE A 66 31.03 -1.32 53.34
C PHE A 66 31.84 -1.67 52.08
N ALA A 67 32.99 -2.34 52.23
CA ALA A 67 33.78 -2.79 51.08
C ALA A 67 33.00 -3.81 50.21
N GLY A 68 32.23 -4.72 50.83
CA GLY A 68 31.35 -5.65 50.12
C GLY A 68 30.25 -4.93 49.35
N LEU A 69 29.57 -3.96 49.97
CA LEU A 69 28.55 -3.14 49.31
C LEU A 69 29.15 -2.31 48.16
N GLN A 70 30.36 -1.77 48.34
CA GLN A 70 31.03 -1.00 47.28
C GLN A 70 31.40 -1.88 46.08
N ALA A 71 31.81 -3.13 46.31
CA ALA A 71 32.06 -4.10 45.25
C ALA A 71 30.75 -4.44 44.51
N GLU A 72 29.65 -4.61 45.24
CA GLU A 72 28.34 -4.91 44.67
C GLU A 72 27.76 -3.75 43.86
N VAL A 73 27.91 -2.51 44.32
CA VAL A 73 27.53 -1.32 43.55
C VAL A 73 28.30 -1.28 42.22
N LYS A 74 29.62 -1.49 42.24
CA LYS A 74 30.42 -1.54 41.00
C LYS A 74 29.99 -2.67 40.06
N ARG A 75 29.62 -3.83 40.61
CA ARG A 75 29.11 -4.96 39.82
C ARG A 75 27.81 -4.57 39.11
N LEU A 76 26.87 -4.01 39.85
CA LEU A 76 25.56 -3.57 39.33
C LEU A 76 25.70 -2.42 38.33
N GLU A 77 26.60 -1.47 38.55
CA GLU A 77 26.91 -0.40 37.58
C GLU A 77 27.42 -1.00 36.26
N GLY A 78 28.30 -2.01 36.32
CA GLY A 78 28.77 -2.73 35.14
C GLY A 78 27.67 -3.51 34.40
N GLU A 79 26.74 -4.12 35.13
CA GLU A 79 25.58 -4.81 34.54
C GLU A 79 24.59 -3.84 33.91
N LEU A 80 24.34 -2.70 34.56
CA LEU A 80 23.49 -1.65 34.03
C LEU A 80 24.04 -1.10 32.73
N GLU A 81 25.35 -0.88 32.64
CA GLU A 81 25.99 -0.39 31.42
C GLU A 81 25.90 -1.41 30.27
N LYS A 82 26.11 -2.70 30.56
CA LYS A 82 25.91 -3.76 29.56
C LYS A 82 24.46 -3.84 29.09
N ALA A 83 23.49 -3.71 30.01
CA ALA A 83 22.08 -3.73 29.67
C ALA A 83 21.69 -2.53 28.79
N LYS A 84 22.23 -1.33 29.06
CA LYS A 84 22.04 -0.14 28.21
C LYS A 84 22.60 -0.35 26.82
N GLN A 85 23.83 -0.84 26.71
CA GLN A 85 24.46 -1.10 25.41
C GLN A 85 23.68 -2.13 24.59
N HIS A 86 23.20 -3.18 25.24
CA HIS A 86 22.36 -4.18 24.57
C HIS A 86 21.02 -3.60 24.11
N GLY A 87 20.38 -2.75 24.94
CA GLY A 87 19.16 -2.05 24.56
C GLY A 87 19.36 -1.12 23.36
N GLU A 88 20.44 -0.33 23.34
CA GLU A 88 20.77 0.52 22.20
C GLU A 88 21.04 -0.30 20.92
N GLU A 89 21.66 -1.46 21.04
CA GLU A 89 21.91 -2.34 19.90
C GLU A 89 20.61 -2.92 19.33
N GLN A 90 19.67 -3.33 20.20
CA GLN A 90 18.34 -3.75 19.80
C GLN A 90 17.54 -2.60 19.15
N ASP A 91 17.57 -1.41 19.72
CA ASP A 91 16.88 -0.25 19.14
C ASP A 91 17.45 0.10 17.75
N ARG A 92 18.77 -0.01 17.56
CA ARG A 92 19.39 0.16 16.25
C ARG A 92 18.98 -0.94 15.28
N SER A 93 18.84 -2.19 15.71
CA SER A 93 18.40 -3.28 14.83
C SER A 93 16.93 -3.12 14.43
N PHE A 94 16.04 -2.83 15.38
CA PHE A 94 14.63 -2.60 15.11
C PHE A 94 14.40 -1.38 14.21
N LYS A 95 15.20 -0.31 14.40
CA LYS A 95 15.13 0.86 13.51
C LYS A 95 15.51 0.51 12.07
N LYS A 96 16.60 -0.24 11.87
CA LYS A 96 17.02 -0.70 10.54
C LYS A 96 15.95 -1.57 9.88
N GLU A 97 15.36 -2.51 10.63
CA GLU A 97 14.30 -3.37 10.14
C GLU A 97 13.06 -2.57 9.75
N ARG A 98 12.61 -1.64 10.61
CA ARG A 98 11.47 -0.77 10.32
C ARG A 98 11.71 0.10 9.07
N ASP A 99 12.89 0.69 8.95
CA ASP A 99 13.23 1.52 7.80
C ASP A 99 13.30 0.68 6.51
N ALA A 100 13.77 -0.58 6.59
CA ALA A 100 13.74 -1.53 5.47
C ALA A 100 12.30 -1.91 5.07
N LEU A 101 11.44 -2.28 6.02
CA LEU A 101 10.03 -2.57 5.74
C LEU A 101 9.29 -1.37 5.15
N THR A 102 9.60 -0.16 5.61
CA THR A 102 9.00 1.07 5.07
C THR A 102 9.38 1.26 3.60
N SER A 103 10.65 1.02 3.25
CA SER A 103 11.09 1.06 1.86
C SER A 103 10.40 -0.01 0.99
N GLU A 104 10.25 -1.23 1.49
CA GLU A 104 9.53 -2.29 0.77
C GLU A 104 8.06 -1.94 0.55
N MET A 105 7.40 -1.35 1.55
CA MET A 105 6.01 -0.89 1.42
C MET A 105 5.87 0.21 0.37
N ASP A 106 6.79 1.17 0.31
CA ASP A 106 6.78 2.22 -0.72
C ASP A 106 6.93 1.63 -2.13
N ASP A 107 7.80 0.62 -2.30
CA ASP A 107 8.02 -0.04 -3.59
C ASP A 107 6.80 -0.87 -4.03
N VAL A 108 6.18 -1.60 -3.09
CA VAL A 108 4.93 -2.32 -3.36
C VAL A 108 3.81 -1.35 -3.72
N GLN A 109 3.69 -0.22 -3.00
CA GLN A 109 2.66 0.78 -3.27
C GLN A 109 2.84 1.42 -4.66
N LYS A 110 4.07 1.72 -5.06
CA LYS A 110 4.38 2.19 -6.43
C LYS A 110 4.05 1.13 -7.48
N SER A 111 4.43 -0.13 -7.24
CA SER A 111 4.09 -1.22 -8.16
C SER A 111 2.58 -1.43 -8.28
N LEU A 112 1.83 -1.26 -7.19
CA LEU A 112 0.38 -1.41 -7.19
C LEU A 112 -0.26 -0.28 -8.01
N ALA A 113 0.15 0.97 -7.76
CA ALA A 113 -0.33 2.13 -8.51
C ALA A 113 -0.06 1.99 -10.03
N ALA A 114 1.13 1.51 -10.41
CA ALA A 114 1.45 1.27 -11.81
C ALA A 114 0.58 0.16 -12.45
N LYS A 115 0.29 -0.91 -11.71
CA LYS A 115 -0.61 -1.98 -12.18
C LYS A 115 -2.05 -1.51 -12.28
N ASP A 116 -2.53 -0.72 -11.32
CA ASP A 116 -3.88 -0.16 -11.35
C ASP A 116 -4.08 0.79 -12.54
N GLU A 117 -3.08 1.61 -12.86
CA GLU A 117 -3.13 2.46 -14.04
C GLU A 117 -3.14 1.64 -15.33
N SER A 118 -2.27 0.62 -15.43
CA SER A 118 -2.27 -0.29 -16.58
C SER A 118 -3.59 -1.03 -16.76
N LEU A 119 -4.23 -1.45 -15.66
CA LEU A 119 -5.57 -2.04 -15.69
C LEU A 119 -6.63 -1.04 -16.15
N ARG A 120 -6.58 0.22 -15.68
CA ARG A 120 -7.48 1.28 -16.17
C ARG A 120 -7.31 1.53 -17.65
N GLU A 121 -6.08 1.63 -18.14
CA GLU A 121 -5.79 1.80 -19.56
C GLU A 121 -6.31 0.62 -20.39
N ALA A 122 -6.08 -0.61 -19.92
CA ALA A 122 -6.58 -1.82 -20.57
C ALA A 122 -8.12 -1.88 -20.59
N GLN A 123 -8.77 -1.49 -19.50
CA GLN A 123 -10.23 -1.40 -19.41
C GLN A 123 -10.78 -0.31 -20.34
N ALA A 124 -10.16 0.86 -20.38
CA ALA A 124 -10.55 1.94 -21.30
C ALA A 124 -10.35 1.53 -22.76
N ALA A 125 -9.25 0.85 -23.09
CA ALA A 125 -9.02 0.28 -24.42
C ALA A 125 -10.04 -0.81 -24.76
N GLY A 126 -10.42 -1.65 -23.79
CA GLY A 126 -11.47 -2.66 -23.91
C GLY A 126 -12.85 -2.05 -24.17
N ALA A 127 -13.22 -0.99 -23.44
CA ALA A 127 -14.46 -0.26 -23.63
C ALA A 127 -14.53 0.38 -25.02
N ARG A 128 -13.45 1.02 -25.48
CA ARG A 128 -13.35 1.55 -26.86
C ARG A 128 -13.46 0.45 -27.91
N LYS A 129 -12.88 -0.73 -27.68
CA LYS A 129 -13.01 -1.89 -28.58
C LYS A 129 -14.42 -2.46 -28.58
N ALA A 130 -15.14 -2.45 -27.47
CA ALA A 130 -16.53 -2.90 -27.41
C ALA A 130 -17.47 -1.92 -28.13
N GLU A 131 -17.21 -0.62 -28.00
CA GLU A 131 -18.01 0.44 -28.65
C GLU A 131 -17.75 0.51 -30.17
N ASN A 132 -16.48 0.42 -30.59
CA ASN A 132 -16.10 0.38 -32.01
C ASN A 132 -16.27 -1.02 -32.65
N GLY A 133 -16.31 -2.08 -31.85
CA GLY A 133 -16.45 -3.47 -32.28
C GLY A 133 -17.87 -3.87 -32.70
N ASN A 134 -18.75 -2.87 -32.90
CA ASN A 134 -20.05 -3.01 -33.53
C ASN A 134 -20.15 -2.23 -34.86
N GLN A 135 -19.09 -1.54 -35.28
CA GLN A 135 -19.11 -0.71 -36.48
C GLN A 135 -17.87 -0.94 -37.36
N PHE A 136 -18.09 -1.24 -38.63
CA PHE A 136 -17.06 -1.27 -39.66
C PHE A 136 -16.78 0.15 -40.14
N SER A 137 -15.65 0.71 -39.70
CA SER A 137 -15.19 2.04 -40.13
C SER A 137 -14.38 1.94 -41.42
N PHE A 138 -14.73 2.74 -42.43
CA PHE A 138 -14.12 2.69 -43.75
C PHE A 138 -13.79 4.08 -44.29
N VAL A 139 -12.90 4.11 -45.29
CA VAL A 139 -12.56 5.27 -46.12
C VAL A 139 -12.53 4.83 -47.57
N LEU A 140 -13.24 5.56 -48.44
CA LEU A 140 -13.26 5.29 -49.87
C LEU A 140 -11.96 5.77 -50.52
N ALA A 141 -11.21 4.85 -51.12
CA ALA A 141 -9.88 5.14 -51.67
C ALA A 141 -9.91 6.22 -52.78
N GLY A 142 -11.00 6.32 -53.55
CA GLY A 142 -11.12 7.27 -54.66
C GLY A 142 -11.45 8.71 -54.25
N THR A 143 -12.05 8.93 -53.07
CA THR A 143 -12.53 10.26 -52.64
C THR A 143 -12.06 10.68 -51.25
N GLY A 144 -11.51 9.75 -50.46
CA GLY A 144 -11.22 9.97 -49.04
C GLY A 144 -12.46 10.08 -48.16
N GLN A 145 -13.67 9.84 -48.70
CA GLN A 145 -14.90 9.88 -47.91
C GLN A 145 -14.90 8.77 -46.87
N SER A 146 -15.04 9.15 -45.60
CA SER A 146 -15.09 8.21 -44.48
C SER A 146 -16.51 7.96 -44.01
N GLY A 147 -16.78 6.75 -43.53
CA GLY A 147 -18.05 6.41 -42.89
C GLY A 147 -17.94 5.21 -41.96
N SER A 148 -19.04 4.84 -41.34
CA SER A 148 -19.17 3.64 -40.53
C SER A 148 -20.43 2.85 -40.92
N VAL A 149 -20.34 1.53 -40.84
CA VAL A 149 -21.46 0.62 -41.10
C VAL A 149 -21.67 -0.28 -39.88
N PRO A 150 -22.90 -0.43 -39.36
CA PRO A 150 -23.17 -1.38 -38.28
C PRO A 150 -22.80 -2.81 -38.68
N ARG A 151 -22.28 -3.59 -37.74
CA ARG A 151 -21.98 -5.02 -37.91
C ARG A 151 -23.17 -5.80 -38.49
N SER A 152 -24.38 -5.51 -38.04
CA SER A 152 -25.60 -6.18 -38.49
C SER A 152 -25.83 -6.07 -40.00
N TYR A 153 -25.34 -5.01 -40.66
CA TYR A 153 -25.48 -4.87 -42.11
C TYR A 153 -24.53 -5.81 -42.84
N LEU A 154 -23.32 -6.02 -42.31
CA LEU A 154 -22.35 -6.97 -42.88
C LEU A 154 -22.74 -8.43 -42.66
N GLU A 155 -23.40 -8.73 -41.53
CA GLU A 155 -23.93 -10.05 -41.22
C GLU A 155 -25.05 -10.51 -42.18
N SER A 156 -25.67 -9.58 -42.91
CA SER A 156 -26.66 -9.91 -43.95
C SER A 156 -26.06 -10.68 -45.14
N GLU A 157 -24.74 -10.58 -45.33
CA GLU A 157 -23.96 -11.23 -46.39
C GLU A 157 -22.65 -11.77 -45.78
N PRO A 158 -22.71 -12.89 -45.02
CA PRO A 158 -21.57 -13.36 -44.24
C PRO A 158 -20.37 -13.79 -45.10
N GLU A 159 -20.62 -14.18 -46.35
CA GLU A 159 -19.59 -14.56 -47.31
C GLU A 159 -18.94 -13.37 -48.03
N SER A 160 -19.47 -12.15 -47.84
CA SER A 160 -18.92 -10.96 -48.48
C SER A 160 -17.51 -10.67 -48.00
N LEU A 161 -16.70 -10.07 -48.87
CA LEU A 161 -15.36 -9.62 -48.48
C LEU A 161 -15.44 -8.56 -47.37
N LEU A 162 -16.47 -7.73 -47.35
CA LEU A 162 -16.67 -6.72 -46.31
C LEU A 162 -16.87 -7.35 -44.93
N ASN A 163 -17.65 -8.43 -44.82
CA ASN A 163 -17.81 -9.16 -43.56
C ASN A 163 -16.49 -9.85 -43.14
N LYS A 164 -15.75 -10.43 -44.08
CA LYS A 164 -14.43 -11.04 -43.81
C LYS A 164 -13.40 -10.00 -43.36
N MET A 165 -13.41 -8.82 -43.95
CA MET A 165 -12.60 -7.67 -43.51
C MET A 165 -12.96 -7.22 -42.09
N TYR A 166 -14.24 -7.21 -41.75
CA TYR A 166 -14.68 -6.88 -40.40
C TYR A 166 -14.23 -7.92 -39.36
N ASN A 167 -14.38 -9.20 -39.66
CA ASN A 167 -13.98 -10.30 -38.77
C ASN A 167 -12.46 -10.52 -38.71
N GLY A 168 -11.67 -9.80 -39.53
CA GLY A 168 -10.22 -9.97 -39.61
C GLY A 168 -9.77 -11.24 -40.33
N GLU A 169 -10.67 -11.88 -41.08
CA GLU A 169 -10.38 -13.07 -41.89
C GLU A 169 -9.71 -12.71 -43.22
N TRP A 170 -9.81 -11.45 -43.64
CA TRP A 170 -9.18 -10.92 -44.84
C TRP A 170 -8.20 -9.81 -44.49
N ASP A 171 -7.00 -9.84 -45.06
CA ASP A 171 -6.00 -8.78 -44.91
C ASP A 171 -6.24 -7.66 -45.93
N TYR A 172 -6.40 -6.43 -45.45
CA TYR A 172 -6.71 -5.26 -46.27
C TYR A 172 -5.95 -4.03 -45.81
N ALA A 173 -5.73 -3.12 -46.76
CA ALA A 173 -5.07 -1.85 -46.47
C ALA A 173 -5.93 -0.99 -45.52
N ARG A 174 -5.27 -0.39 -44.54
CA ARG A 174 -5.87 0.51 -43.56
C ARG A 174 -5.17 1.86 -43.61
N ASP A 175 -5.89 2.92 -43.23
CA ASP A 175 -5.28 4.23 -43.04
C ASP A 175 -4.58 4.35 -41.67
N GLU A 176 -4.02 5.53 -41.39
CA GLU A 176 -3.33 5.84 -40.13
C GLU A 176 -4.24 5.72 -38.91
N GLN A 177 -5.56 5.83 -39.10
CA GLN A 177 -6.59 5.68 -38.06
C GLN A 177 -7.11 4.25 -37.94
N GLY A 178 -6.57 3.30 -38.72
CA GLY A 178 -6.96 1.89 -38.72
C GLY A 178 -8.27 1.57 -39.45
N ARG A 179 -8.83 2.55 -40.18
CA ARG A 179 -10.07 2.40 -40.97
C ARG A 179 -9.79 1.62 -42.25
N ALA A 180 -10.76 0.84 -42.70
CA ALA A 180 -10.63 0.03 -43.91
C ALA A 180 -10.58 0.91 -45.17
N LEU A 181 -9.56 0.73 -46.01
CA LEU A 181 -9.52 1.36 -47.33
C LEU A 181 -10.38 0.56 -48.30
N VAL A 182 -11.53 1.10 -48.64
CA VAL A 182 -12.52 0.48 -49.53
C VAL A 182 -12.32 1.02 -50.94
N ASN A 183 -11.90 0.14 -51.85
CA ASN A 183 -11.74 0.49 -53.26
C ASN A 183 -13.07 0.34 -54.01
N CYS A 184 -14.02 1.22 -53.70
CA CYS A 184 -15.33 1.26 -54.34
C CYS A 184 -15.58 2.64 -54.95
N HIS A 185 -16.35 2.67 -56.03
CA HIS A 185 -16.78 3.92 -56.66
C HIS A 185 -17.77 4.63 -55.72
N PRO A 186 -17.58 5.92 -55.42
CA PRO A 186 -18.38 6.64 -54.42
C PRO A 186 -19.88 6.60 -54.68
N GLU A 187 -20.29 6.83 -55.93
CA GLU A 187 -21.71 6.84 -56.30
C GLU A 187 -22.40 5.47 -56.18
N ARG A 188 -21.65 4.38 -56.17
CA ARG A 188 -22.17 3.01 -56.12
C ARG A 188 -22.04 2.38 -54.75
N TRP A 189 -21.14 2.92 -53.93
CA TRP A 189 -21.00 2.55 -52.54
C TRP A 189 -22.31 2.75 -51.77
N ALA A 190 -23.03 3.85 -52.02
CA ALA A 190 -24.35 4.08 -51.42
C ALA A 190 -25.34 2.94 -51.71
N ALA A 191 -25.39 2.45 -52.95
CA ALA A 191 -26.27 1.33 -53.33
C ALA A 191 -25.84 0.00 -52.68
N ILE A 192 -24.54 -0.23 -52.50
CA ILE A 192 -24.03 -1.39 -51.76
C ILE A 192 -24.43 -1.30 -50.29
N LEU A 193 -24.27 -0.13 -49.66
CA LEU A 193 -24.66 0.07 -48.27
C LEU A 193 -26.16 -0.08 -48.07
N GLU A 194 -26.97 0.46 -48.99
CA GLU A 194 -28.42 0.30 -48.96
C GLU A 194 -28.80 -1.17 -49.09
N HIS A 195 -28.21 -1.91 -50.03
CA HIS A 195 -28.44 -3.35 -50.16
C HIS A 195 -28.09 -4.13 -48.89
N LEU A 196 -26.97 -3.83 -48.24
CA LEU A 196 -26.57 -4.48 -46.98
C LEU A 196 -27.52 -4.12 -45.83
N ALA A 197 -28.07 -2.91 -45.82
CA ALA A 197 -28.98 -2.44 -44.79
C ALA A 197 -30.40 -3.03 -44.92
N THR A 198 -30.93 -3.09 -46.15
CA THR A 198 -32.35 -3.39 -46.42
C THR A 198 -32.56 -4.72 -47.14
N GLY A 199 -31.51 -5.26 -47.77
CA GLY A 199 -31.61 -6.39 -48.67
C GLY A 199 -32.22 -6.06 -50.03
N THR A 200 -32.54 -4.79 -50.32
CA THR A 200 -33.15 -4.39 -51.60
C THR A 200 -32.09 -4.28 -52.69
N ALA A 201 -32.47 -4.62 -53.92
CA ALA A 201 -31.63 -4.41 -55.08
C ALA A 201 -32.15 -3.23 -55.91
N PRO A 202 -31.28 -2.51 -56.62
CA PRO A 202 -31.71 -1.44 -57.53
C PRO A 202 -32.66 -1.98 -58.60
N THR A 203 -33.66 -1.17 -58.96
CA THR A 203 -34.65 -1.51 -60.01
C THR A 203 -34.07 -1.31 -61.41
N GLU A 204 -33.08 -0.43 -61.55
CA GLU A 204 -32.43 -0.12 -62.82
C GLU A 204 -31.17 -0.96 -63.01
N ARG A 205 -30.91 -1.31 -64.26
CA ARG A 205 -29.71 -2.08 -64.63
C ARG A 205 -28.47 -1.19 -64.51
N ASP A 206 -27.52 -1.60 -63.68
CA ASP A 206 -26.21 -0.96 -63.57
C ASP A 206 -25.07 -1.99 -63.64
N GLN A 207 -24.34 -1.99 -64.76
CA GLN A 207 -23.23 -2.91 -64.99
C GLN A 207 -22.04 -2.64 -64.06
N ARG A 208 -21.77 -1.37 -63.72
CA ARG A 208 -20.64 -1.01 -62.86
C ARG A 208 -20.91 -1.44 -61.42
N LEU A 209 -22.16 -1.32 -60.98
CA LEU A 209 -22.58 -1.86 -59.68
C LEU A 209 -22.50 -3.39 -59.65
N LEU A 210 -22.90 -4.07 -60.74
CA LEU A 210 -22.76 -5.53 -60.84
C LEU A 210 -21.30 -5.97 -60.72
N ASP A 211 -20.38 -5.29 -61.40
CA ASP A 211 -18.95 -5.59 -61.32
C ASP A 211 -18.41 -5.39 -59.89
N GLN A 212 -18.87 -4.35 -59.18
CA GLN A 212 -18.53 -4.14 -57.77
C GLN A 212 -19.18 -5.16 -56.83
N ALA A 213 -20.44 -5.52 -57.06
CA ALA A 213 -21.12 -6.55 -56.28
C ALA A 213 -20.40 -7.90 -56.40
N ARG A 214 -19.90 -8.24 -57.60
CA ARG A 214 -19.05 -9.41 -57.83
C ARG A 214 -17.71 -9.28 -57.11
N HIS A 215 -17.05 -8.13 -57.20
CA HIS A 215 -15.78 -7.89 -56.52
C HIS A 215 -15.91 -8.11 -55.00
N TRP A 216 -16.94 -7.55 -54.38
CA TRP A 216 -17.20 -7.68 -52.94
C TRP A 216 -17.85 -9.00 -52.51
N ASN A 217 -18.13 -9.91 -53.46
CA ASN A 217 -18.82 -11.17 -53.25
C ASN A 217 -20.21 -11.01 -52.59
N LEU A 218 -20.98 -10.01 -53.04
CA LEU A 218 -22.35 -9.74 -52.58
C LEU A 218 -23.35 -10.57 -53.39
N LYS A 219 -23.45 -11.87 -53.06
CA LYS A 219 -24.18 -12.85 -53.88
C LYS A 219 -25.64 -12.47 -54.12
N ARG A 220 -26.37 -11.98 -53.12
CA ARG A 220 -27.79 -11.60 -53.30
C ARG A 220 -27.93 -10.41 -54.24
N LEU A 221 -27.06 -9.41 -54.13
CA LEU A 221 -27.04 -8.26 -55.02
C LEU A 221 -26.68 -8.66 -56.46
N VAL A 222 -25.67 -9.53 -56.63
CA VAL A 222 -25.27 -10.05 -57.95
C VAL A 222 -26.45 -10.75 -58.63
N HIS A 223 -27.12 -11.68 -57.91
CA HIS A 223 -28.28 -12.38 -58.47
C HIS A 223 -29.42 -11.44 -58.85
N ALA A 224 -29.70 -10.42 -58.03
CA ALA A 224 -30.75 -9.47 -58.33
C ALA A 224 -30.44 -8.60 -59.57
N LEU A 225 -29.19 -8.13 -59.72
CA LEU A 225 -28.77 -7.34 -60.87
C LEU A 225 -28.69 -8.18 -62.16
N GLU A 226 -28.28 -9.45 -62.07
CA GLU A 226 -28.26 -10.37 -63.20
C GLU A 226 -29.67 -10.70 -63.69
N ALA A 227 -30.66 -10.81 -62.79
CA ALA A 227 -32.06 -11.03 -63.14
C ALA A 227 -32.66 -9.87 -63.97
N LEU A 228 -32.09 -8.67 -63.89
CA LEU A 228 -32.47 -7.51 -64.71
C LEU A 228 -31.85 -7.54 -66.12
N THR A 229 -30.99 -8.54 -66.43
CA THR A 229 -30.37 -8.69 -67.75
C THR A 229 -31.25 -9.56 -68.66
N PRO A 230 -31.82 -9.03 -69.75
CA PRO A 230 -32.63 -9.81 -70.67
C PRO A 230 -31.79 -10.92 -71.31
N GLY A 231 -32.19 -12.19 -71.11
CA GLY A 231 -31.53 -13.37 -71.69
C GLY A 231 -30.72 -14.22 -70.70
N VAL A 232 -30.55 -13.80 -69.45
CA VAL A 232 -29.95 -14.65 -68.39
C VAL A 232 -31.07 -15.35 -67.63
N THR A 233 -31.38 -16.59 -67.98
CA THR A 233 -32.25 -17.45 -67.18
C THR A 233 -31.51 -17.85 -65.91
N VAL A 234 -31.83 -17.20 -64.79
CA VAL A 234 -31.41 -17.67 -63.46
C VAL A 234 -32.11 -19.00 -63.21
N THR A 235 -31.39 -20.10 -63.40
CA THR A 235 -31.86 -21.42 -62.96
C THR A 235 -31.89 -21.41 -61.45
N ARG A 236 -33.08 -21.20 -60.89
CA ARG A 236 -33.36 -21.40 -59.47
C ARG A 236 -33.08 -22.86 -59.16
N GLN A 237 -31.90 -23.14 -58.60
CA GLN A 237 -31.59 -24.46 -58.06
C GLN A 237 -32.45 -24.62 -56.81
N VAL A 238 -33.64 -25.19 -56.98
CA VAL A 238 -34.48 -25.62 -55.86
C VAL A 238 -33.73 -26.75 -55.20
N GLN A 239 -33.12 -26.46 -54.06
CA GLN A 239 -32.62 -27.48 -53.15
C GLN A 239 -33.86 -28.14 -52.54
N GLU A 240 -34.39 -29.15 -53.24
CA GLU A 240 -35.39 -30.06 -52.71
C GLU A 240 -34.72 -30.87 -51.59
N SER A 241 -34.83 -30.36 -50.38
CA SER A 241 -34.51 -31.11 -49.17
C SER A 241 -35.51 -32.24 -49.05
N SER A 242 -35.15 -33.39 -49.64
CA SER A 242 -35.76 -34.69 -49.42
C SER A 242 -35.68 -35.02 -47.92
N TRP A 243 -36.70 -34.62 -47.17
CA TRP A 243 -36.99 -35.19 -45.86
C TRP A 243 -37.57 -36.57 -46.10
N GLY A 244 -36.69 -37.58 -46.16
CA GLY A 244 -37.05 -38.97 -46.11
C GLY A 244 -37.77 -39.28 -44.79
N LEU A 245 -39.10 -39.29 -44.84
CA LEU A 245 -39.94 -39.94 -43.84
C LEU A 245 -39.74 -41.46 -43.95
N GLN A 246 -38.75 -42.01 -43.24
CA GLN A 246 -38.74 -43.43 -42.92
C GLN A 246 -39.63 -43.65 -41.70
N ALA A 247 -40.87 -44.05 -41.97
CA ALA A 247 -41.74 -44.69 -41.01
C ALA A 247 -41.17 -46.07 -40.67
N HIS A 248 -40.61 -46.24 -39.46
CA HIS A 248 -40.37 -47.55 -38.89
C HIS A 248 -41.67 -48.06 -38.26
N ALA A 249 -42.32 -48.98 -38.96
CA ALA A 249 -43.27 -49.93 -38.39
C ALA A 249 -42.53 -51.24 -38.15
N SER A 250 -42.38 -51.62 -36.88
CA SER A 250 -42.35 -52.99 -36.30
C SER A 250 -41.71 -52.92 -34.92
#